data_AF-A0A965GLZ1-F1
#
_entry.id   AF-A0A965GLZ1-F1
#
_cell.length_a   1.000
_cell.length_b   1.000
_cell.length_c   1.000
_cell.angle_alpha   90.00
_cell.angle_beta   90.00
_cell.angle_gamma   90.00
#
_symmetry.space_group_name_H-M   'P 1'
#
loop_
_entity.id
_entity.type
_entity.pdbx_description
1 polymer ?
#
loop_
_entity_poly.entity_id
_entity_poly.type
_entity_poly.pdbx_seq_one_letter_code
_entity_poly.pdbx_strand_id
1 'polypeptide(L)'
;MAEALVGALSKQRQALAASDWTALSEAVPQLQEAVYSISGFPGGIEGLREELSSLSAGERNQLEQWFAAAAVDRKTASELIKINLQRFNALKSFHAVSASDDTYGLDSLAPRPGLKVSTHV
;
A
#
# COMPACT_ATOMS: atom_id res chain seq x y z
N MET A 1 -16.03 -14.98 -12.13
CA MET A 1 -14.65 -14.80 -11.61
C MET A 1 -14.03 -13.46 -12.02
N ALA A 2 -13.93 -13.14 -13.32
CA ALA A 2 -13.33 -11.88 -13.78
C ALA A 2 -14.03 -10.63 -13.20
N GLU A 3 -15.36 -10.63 -13.16
CA GLU A 3 -16.15 -9.54 -12.56
C GLU A 3 -15.83 -9.29 -11.08
N ALA A 4 -15.69 -10.35 -10.28
CA ALA A 4 -15.36 -10.25 -8.86
C ALA A 4 -13.98 -9.62 -8.63
N LEU A 5 -12.99 -9.98 -9.47
CA LEU A 5 -11.66 -9.37 -9.43
C LEU A 5 -11.69 -7.88 -9.77
N VAL A 6 -12.41 -7.50 -10.83
CA VAL A 6 -12.58 -6.09 -11.23
C VAL A 6 -13.26 -5.30 -10.12
N GLY A 7 -14.34 -5.83 -9.55
CA GLY A 7 -15.05 -5.20 -8.46
C GLY A 7 -14.17 -4.98 -7.23
N ALA A 8 -13.37 -5.98 -6.85
CA ALA A 8 -12.47 -5.88 -5.70
C ALA A 8 -11.32 -4.88 -5.93
N LEU A 9 -10.73 -4.86 -7.14
CA LEU A 9 -9.72 -3.86 -7.52
C LEU A 9 -10.28 -2.43 -7.52
N SER A 10 -11.50 -2.25 -8.02
CA SER A 10 -12.15 -0.94 -8.02
C SER A 10 -12.41 -0.45 -6.60
N LYS A 11 -12.90 -1.31 -5.71
CA LYS A 11 -13.08 -0.99 -4.28
C LYS A 11 -11.77 -0.63 -3.60
N GLN A 12 -10.70 -1.40 -3.87
CA GLN A 12 -9.37 -1.11 -3.33
C GLN A 12 -8.88 0.28 -3.77
N ARG A 13 -8.99 0.60 -5.06
CA ARG A 13 -8.59 1.92 -5.58
C ARG A 13 -9.41 3.03 -4.92
N GLN A 14 -10.72 2.86 -4.80
CA GLN A 14 -11.61 3.86 -4.18
C GLN A 14 -11.25 4.07 -2.70
N ALA A 15 -11.04 3.01 -1.94
CA ALA A 15 -10.62 3.08 -0.54
C ALA A 15 -9.27 3.80 -0.39
N LEU A 16 -8.29 3.48 -1.24
CA LEU A 16 -6.98 4.15 -1.25
C LEU A 16 -7.10 5.64 -1.62
N ALA A 17 -7.95 5.98 -2.59
CA ALA A 17 -8.18 7.37 -3.00
C ALA A 17 -8.88 8.18 -1.91
N ALA A 18 -9.82 7.56 -1.19
CA ALA A 18 -10.54 8.17 -0.08
C ALA A 18 -9.75 8.17 1.24
N SER A 19 -8.59 7.51 1.29
CA SER A 19 -7.86 7.23 2.55
C SER A 19 -8.73 6.51 3.59
N ASP A 20 -9.68 5.68 3.13
CA ASP A 20 -10.59 4.91 3.97
C ASP A 20 -9.98 3.54 4.27
N TRP A 21 -9.36 3.44 5.45
CA TRP A 21 -8.70 2.22 5.91
C TRP A 21 -9.67 1.09 6.24
N THR A 22 -10.91 1.41 6.62
CA THR A 22 -11.95 0.42 6.92
C THR A 22 -12.39 -0.25 5.61
N ALA A 23 -12.73 0.55 4.60
CA ALA A 23 -13.09 0.04 3.28
C ALA A 23 -11.94 -0.74 2.62
N LEU A 24 -10.68 -0.31 2.86
CA LEU A 24 -9.51 -1.05 2.38
C LEU A 24 -9.38 -2.43 3.04
N SER A 25 -9.63 -2.51 4.36
CA SER A 25 -9.60 -3.77 5.10
C SER A 25 -10.65 -4.78 4.62
N GLU A 26 -11.77 -4.31 4.08
CA GLU A 26 -12.81 -5.16 3.49
C GLU A 26 -12.51 -5.56 2.04
N ALA A 27 -11.86 -4.69 1.28
CA ALA A 27 -11.53 -4.94 -0.13
C ALA A 27 -10.40 -5.96 -0.30
N VAL A 28 -9.42 -6.00 0.62
CA VAL A 28 -8.26 -6.90 0.52
C VAL A 28 -8.63 -8.40 0.55
N PRO A 29 -9.47 -8.88 1.49
CA PRO A 29 -9.93 -10.28 1.49
C PRO A 29 -10.68 -10.67 0.21
N GLN A 30 -11.53 -9.78 -0.31
CA GLN A 30 -12.28 -10.00 -1.55
C GLN A 30 -11.34 -10.16 -2.76
N LEU A 31 -10.28 -9.36 -2.79
CA LEU A 31 -9.20 -9.48 -3.78
C LEU A 31 -8.48 -10.82 -3.67
N GLN A 32 -8.18 -11.24 -2.45
CA GLN A 32 -7.48 -12.49 -2.19
C GLN A 32 -8.31 -13.70 -2.64
N GLU A 33 -9.60 -13.72 -2.29
CA GLU A 33 -10.55 -14.75 -2.73
C GLU A 33 -10.70 -14.78 -4.25
N ALA A 34 -10.81 -13.63 -4.91
CA ALA A 34 -10.91 -13.56 -6.37
C ALA A 34 -9.65 -14.11 -7.06
N VAL A 35 -8.46 -13.80 -6.53
CA VAL A 35 -7.19 -14.35 -7.04
C VAL A 35 -7.12 -15.86 -6.80
N TYR A 36 -7.53 -16.33 -5.61
CA TYR A 36 -7.56 -17.76 -5.31
C TYR A 36 -8.49 -18.52 -6.25
N SER A 37 -9.67 -17.97 -6.54
CA SER A 37 -10.64 -18.55 -7.47
C SER A 37 -10.06 -18.70 -8.89
N ILE A 38 -9.27 -17.73 -9.36
CA ILE A 38 -8.58 -17.81 -10.66
C ILE A 38 -7.44 -18.84 -10.61
N SER A 39 -6.68 -18.89 -9.52
CA SER A 39 -5.57 -19.84 -9.38
C SER A 39 -6.02 -21.29 -9.19
N GLY A 40 -7.20 -21.48 -8.60
CA GLY A 40 -7.83 -22.78 -8.35
C GLY A 40 -8.73 -23.25 -9.49
N PHE A 41 -8.65 -22.61 -10.66
CA PHE A 41 -9.47 -22.98 -11.81
C PHE A 41 -9.19 -24.44 -12.23
N PRO A 42 -10.24 -25.26 -12.49
CA PRO A 42 -10.07 -26.64 -12.96
C PRO A 42 -9.20 -26.71 -14.22
N GLY A 43 -8.16 -27.53 -14.23
CA GLY A 43 -7.20 -27.58 -15.34
C GLY A 43 -6.19 -26.42 -15.37
N GLY A 44 -6.17 -25.58 -14.33
CA GLY A 44 -5.23 -24.47 -14.19
C GLY A 44 -5.39 -23.42 -15.28
N ILE A 45 -4.27 -22.84 -15.72
CA ILE A 45 -4.24 -21.82 -16.78
C ILE A 45 -4.78 -22.37 -18.10
N GLU A 46 -4.57 -23.67 -18.36
CA GLU A 46 -4.96 -24.26 -19.64
C GLU A 46 -6.46 -24.55 -19.70
N GLY A 47 -7.05 -25.04 -18.61
CA GLY A 47 -8.51 -25.11 -18.48
C GLY A 47 -9.17 -23.73 -18.57
N LEU A 48 -8.55 -22.71 -17.95
CA LEU A 48 -9.02 -21.33 -18.06
C LEU A 48 -8.96 -20.84 -19.52
N ARG A 49 -7.88 -21.15 -20.24
CA ARG A 49 -7.71 -20.80 -21.66
C ARG A 49 -8.74 -21.49 -22.54
N GLU A 50 -9.01 -22.77 -22.31
CA GLU A 50 -10.03 -23.52 -23.04
C GLU A 50 -11.43 -22.93 -22.81
N GLU A 51 -11.78 -22.63 -21.56
CA GLU A 51 -13.08 -22.02 -21.24
C GLU A 51 -13.22 -20.64 -21.87
N LEU A 52 -12.17 -19.81 -21.82
CA LEU A 52 -12.11 -18.52 -22.52
C LEU A 52 -12.27 -18.67 -24.04
N SER A 53 -11.70 -19.72 -24.62
CA SER A 53 -11.78 -19.99 -26.06
C SER A 53 -13.19 -20.40 -26.50
N SER A 54 -13.98 -20.97 -25.59
CA SER A 54 -15.36 -21.40 -25.82
C SER A 54 -16.39 -20.26 -25.78
N LEU A 55 -16.01 -19.10 -25.22
CA LEU A 55 -16.89 -17.93 -25.13
C LEU A 55 -17.26 -17.36 -26.50
N SER A 56 -18.46 -16.78 -26.59
CA SER A 56 -18.87 -16.01 -27.77
C SER A 56 -18.07 -14.72 -27.92
N ALA A 57 -18.10 -14.11 -29.11
CA ALA A 57 -17.38 -12.85 -29.36
C ALA A 57 -17.83 -11.71 -28.42
N GLY A 58 -19.12 -11.67 -28.06
CA GLY A 58 -19.66 -10.68 -27.11
C GLY A 58 -19.11 -10.88 -25.69
N GLU A 59 -19.07 -12.12 -25.22
CA GLU A 59 -18.54 -12.46 -23.89
C GLU A 59 -17.04 -12.22 -23.80
N ARG A 60 -16.27 -12.53 -24.86
CA ARG A 60 -14.83 -12.20 -24.91
C ARG A 60 -14.59 -10.69 -24.85
N ASN A 61 -15.34 -9.91 -25.62
CA ASN A 61 -15.23 -8.44 -25.60
C ASN A 61 -15.54 -7.87 -24.21
N GLN A 62 -16.58 -8.38 -23.54
CA GLN A 62 -16.92 -7.95 -22.19
C GLN A 62 -15.79 -8.27 -21.19
N LEU A 63 -15.21 -9.45 -21.33
CA LEU A 63 -14.15 -9.93 -20.46
C LEU A 63 -12.82 -9.19 -20.68
N GLU A 64 -12.51 -8.84 -21.93
CA GLU A 64 -11.38 -7.96 -22.27
C GLU A 64 -11.55 -6.56 -21.68
N GLN A 65 -12.76 -5.98 -21.74
CA GLN A 65 -13.05 -4.69 -21.11
C GLN A 65 -12.86 -4.74 -19.60
N TRP A 66 -13.33 -5.82 -18.96
CA TRP A 66 -13.11 -6.07 -17.54
C TRP A 66 -11.63 -6.17 -17.19
N PHE A 67 -10.84 -6.93 -17.95
CA PHE A 67 -9.40 -7.03 -17.70
C PHE A 67 -8.66 -5.71 -17.93
N ALA A 68 -9.04 -4.94 -18.94
CA ALA A 68 -8.48 -3.62 -19.17
C ALA A 68 -8.77 -2.68 -17.98
N ALA A 69 -10.00 -2.67 -17.47
CA ALA A 69 -10.38 -1.90 -16.29
C ALA A 69 -9.59 -2.34 -15.04
N ALA A 70 -9.50 -3.64 -14.78
CA ALA A 70 -8.71 -4.19 -13.68
C ALA A 70 -7.22 -3.80 -13.76
N ALA A 71 -6.62 -3.81 -14.96
CA ALA A 71 -5.23 -3.42 -15.15
C ALA A 71 -4.99 -1.95 -14.78
N VAL A 72 -5.90 -1.07 -15.18
CA VAL A 72 -5.87 0.35 -14.82
C VAL A 72 -6.03 0.53 -13.30
N ASP A 73 -7.05 -0.09 -12.70
CA ASP A 73 -7.33 0.03 -11.26
C ASP A 73 -6.14 -0.45 -10.42
N ARG A 74 -5.54 -1.59 -10.77
CA ARG A 74 -4.35 -2.12 -10.10
C ARG A 74 -3.16 -1.17 -10.20
N LYS A 75 -2.92 -0.59 -11.38
CA LYS A 75 -1.82 0.36 -11.59
C LYS A 75 -2.01 1.59 -10.70
N THR A 76 -3.20 2.19 -10.73
CA THR A 76 -3.53 3.36 -9.92
C THR A 76 -3.43 3.06 -8.41
N ALA A 77 -3.97 1.93 -7.95
CA ALA A 77 -3.85 1.51 -6.55
C ALA A 77 -2.38 1.40 -6.11
N SER A 78 -1.52 0.83 -6.96
CA SER A 78 -0.09 0.69 -6.68
C SER A 78 0.63 2.05 -6.57
N GLU A 79 0.25 3.02 -7.41
CA GLU A 79 0.78 4.39 -7.36
C GLU A 79 0.34 5.12 -6.09
N LEU A 80 -0.93 5.00 -5.70
CA LEU A 80 -1.45 5.59 -4.46
C LEU A 80 -0.74 5.05 -3.21
N ILE A 81 -0.49 3.74 -3.16
CA ILE A 81 0.28 3.12 -2.05
C ILE A 81 1.69 3.72 -1.97
N LYS A 82 2.38 3.85 -3.11
CA LYS A 82 3.74 4.45 -3.15
C LYS A 82 3.73 5.90 -2.65
N ILE A 83 2.76 6.70 -3.08
CA ILE A 83 2.61 8.09 -2.64
C ILE A 83 2.38 8.16 -1.13
N ASN A 84 1.50 7.33 -0.59
CA ASN A 84 1.22 7.31 0.85
C ASN A 84 2.45 6.88 1.67
N LEU A 85 3.23 5.90 1.19
CA LEU A 85 4.50 5.51 1.82
C LEU A 85 5.54 6.64 1.79
N GLN A 86 5.66 7.36 0.67
CA GLN A 86 6.55 8.52 0.56
C GLN A 86 6.15 9.62 1.55
N ARG A 87 4.85 9.93 1.65
CA ARG A 87 4.33 10.90 2.62
C ARG A 87 4.61 10.48 4.06
N PHE A 88 4.38 9.22 4.39
CA PHE A 88 4.69 8.68 5.71
C PHE A 88 6.17 8.79 6.06
N ASN A 89 7.06 8.45 5.12
CA ASN A 89 8.49 8.58 5.31
C ASN A 89 8.93 10.05 5.48
N ALA A 90 8.34 10.98 4.71
CA ALA A 90 8.62 12.41 4.84
C ALA A 90 8.17 12.97 6.20
N LEU A 91 6.99 12.57 6.69
CA LEU A 91 6.51 12.93 8.03
C LEU A 91 7.45 12.36 9.12
N LYS A 92 7.85 11.10 8.99
CA LYS A 92 8.80 10.47 9.92
C LYS A 92 10.15 11.19 9.93
N SER A 93 10.67 11.58 8.76
CA SER A 93 11.91 12.37 8.70
C SER A 93 11.76 13.77 9.28
N PHE A 94 10.63 14.43 9.06
CA PHE A 94 10.35 15.74 9.66
C PHE A 94 10.32 15.66 11.18
N HIS A 95 9.61 14.66 11.74
CA HIS A 95 9.56 14.44 13.18
C HIS A 95 10.93 14.07 13.77
N ALA A 96 11.76 13.32 13.04
CA ALA A 96 13.13 13.01 13.47
C ALA A 96 14.03 14.26 13.50
N VAL A 97 13.86 15.19 12.54
CA VAL A 97 14.57 16.48 12.53
C VAL A 97 14.07 17.38 13.66
N SER A 98 12.75 17.50 13.87
CA SER A 98 12.20 18.30 14.98
C SER A 98 12.62 17.77 16.36
N ALA A 99 12.66 16.44 16.54
CA ALA A 99 13.12 15.83 17.79
C ALA A 99 14.63 16.03 18.05
N SER A 100 15.43 16.28 17.01
CA SER A 100 16.86 16.59 17.14
C SER A 100 17.15 18.06 17.44
N ASP A 101 16.20 18.97 17.18
CA ASP A 101 16.34 20.40 17.48
C ASP A 101 16.06 20.70 18.97
N ASP A 102 15.27 19.86 19.65
CA ASP A 102 14.96 19.98 21.09
C ASP A 102 16.10 19.50 22.02
N THR A 103 17.20 18.94 21.48
CA THR A 103 18.32 18.43 22.31
C THR A 103 19.48 19.43 22.49
N TYR A 104 19.37 20.67 21.99
CA TYR A 104 20.42 21.69 22.08
C TYR A 104 20.20 22.80 23.11
N GLY A 105 19.37 22.59 24.14
CA GLY A 105 19.08 23.66 25.08
C GLY A 105 18.72 23.25 26.49
N LEU A 106 19.48 22.37 27.18
CA LEU A 106 19.36 22.27 28.65
C LEU A 106 20.44 21.47 29.41
N ASP A 107 21.67 21.30 28.90
CA ASP A 107 22.70 20.53 29.64
C ASP A 107 24.09 21.20 29.74
N SER A 108 24.18 22.52 29.53
CA SER A 108 25.42 23.29 29.72
C SER A 108 25.60 23.91 31.12
N LEU A 109 24.79 23.55 32.12
CA LEU A 109 24.82 24.19 33.46
C LEU A 109 24.85 23.22 34.66
N ALA A 110 25.51 22.07 34.55
CA ALA A 110 25.85 21.26 35.73
C ALA A 110 27.33 21.50 36.13
N PRO A 111 27.63 22.12 37.30
CA PRO A 111 29.00 22.21 37.77
C PRO A 111 29.48 20.82 38.21
N ARG A 112 30.57 20.34 37.63
CA ARG A 112 31.19 19.07 38.03
C ARG A 112 31.79 19.21 39.44
N PRO A 113 31.40 18.37 40.41
CA PRO A 113 32.07 18.35 41.70
C PRO A 113 33.38 17.55 41.55
N GLY A 114 34.53 18.20 41.66
CA GLY A 114 35.80 17.45 41.81
C GLY A 114 37.10 18.06 41.29
N LEU A 115 37.15 19.30 40.79
CA LEU A 115 38.43 19.90 40.40
C LEU A 115 39.04 20.68 41.57
N LYS A 116 39.97 20.06 42.29
CA LYS A 116 40.87 20.78 43.22
C LYS A 116 41.69 21.78 42.42
N VAL A 117 41.39 23.06 42.57
CA VAL A 117 42.25 24.14 42.07
C VAL A 117 43.44 24.24 43.03
N SER A 118 44.62 23.90 42.52
CA SER A 118 45.90 24.03 43.22
C SER A 118 46.18 25.51 43.46
N THR A 119 46.30 25.91 44.73
CA THR A 119 46.70 27.26 45.12
C THR A 119 48.19 27.45 44.88
N HIS A 120 48.57 28.45 44.10
CA HIS A 120 49.91 29.05 44.14
C HIS A 120 49.77 30.49 44.61
N VAL A 121 50.10 30.73 45.87
CA VAL A 121 50.81 31.91 46.38
C VAL A 121 51.66 31.46 47.56
#